data_AF-D9W6V5-F1
#
_entry.id   AF-D9W6V5-F1
#
_cell.length_a   1.000
_cell.length_b   1.000
_cell.length_c   1.000
_cell.angle_alpha   90.00
_cell.angle_beta   90.00
_cell.angle_gamma   90.00
#
_symmetry.space_group_name_H-M   'P 1'
#
loop_
_entity.id
_entity.type
_entity.pdbx_description
1 polymer ?
#
loop_
_entity_poly.entity_id
_entity_poly.type
_entity_poly.pdbx_seq_one_letter_code
_entity_poly.pdbx_strand_id
1 'polypeptide(L)'
;MADAARAAVAALGWPSGAVNVVDDEPAPARDWLPALAAALGAPAPVATTGREGWERGADNTLARRLGWRPDHPTWRTGFHHQRQT
;
A
#
# COMPACT_ATOMS: atom_id res chain seq x y z
N MET A 1 -5.00 7.02 0.46
CA MET A 1 -4.65 8.19 1.30
C MET A 1 -5.40 8.21 2.64
N ALA A 2 -6.73 8.02 2.67
CA ALA A 2 -7.51 8.09 3.91
C ALA A 2 -7.05 7.12 5.02
N ASP A 3 -6.63 5.90 4.66
CA ASP A 3 -6.14 4.89 5.60
C ASP A 3 -4.92 5.33 6.40
N ALA A 4 -3.93 5.94 5.74
CA ALA A 4 -2.74 6.47 6.38
C ALA A 4 -3.05 7.66 7.29
N ALA A 5 -3.94 8.57 6.86
CA ALA A 5 -4.36 9.71 7.68
C ALA A 5 -5.08 9.26 8.96
N ARG A 6 -6.00 8.29 8.86
CA ARG A 6 -6.67 7.72 10.04
C ARG A 6 -5.70 7.00 10.96
N ALA A 7 -4.72 6.29 10.42
CA ALA A 7 -3.67 5.67 11.23
C ALA A 7 -2.87 6.72 12.01
N ALA A 8 -2.52 7.84 11.38
CA ALA A 8 -1.79 8.92 12.04
C ALA A 8 -2.57 9.54 13.21
N VAL A 9 -3.89 9.70 13.06
CA VAL A 9 -4.78 10.15 14.16
C VAL A 9 -4.86 9.08 15.26
N ALA A 10 -5.03 7.80 14.89
CA ALA A 10 -5.06 6.70 15.85
C ALA A 10 -3.74 6.55 16.63
N ALA A 11 -2.61 6.82 15.98
CA ALA A 11 -1.28 6.72 16.57
C ALA A 11 -1.04 7.67 17.75
N LEU A 12 -1.85 8.72 17.91
CA LEU A 12 -1.84 9.57 19.11
C LEU A 12 -2.12 8.78 20.40
N GLY A 13 -2.80 7.63 20.30
CA GLY A 13 -3.06 6.72 21.41
C GLY A 13 -2.18 5.47 21.44
N TRP A 14 -1.20 5.33 20.54
CA TRP A 14 -0.34 4.14 20.47
C TRP A 14 0.90 4.28 21.36
N PRO A 15 1.53 3.16 21.76
CA PRO A 15 2.86 3.19 22.35
C PRO A 15 3.89 3.79 21.39
N SER A 16 4.93 4.43 21.93
CA SER A 16 6.06 4.92 21.15
C SER A 16 6.74 3.79 20.38
N GLY A 17 7.09 4.05 19.12
CA GLY A 17 7.79 3.11 18.25
C GLY A 17 7.36 3.24 16.80
N ALA A 18 8.07 2.52 15.92
CA ALA A 18 7.69 2.46 14.51
C ALA A 18 6.55 1.46 14.30
N VAL A 19 5.56 1.85 13.49
CA VAL A 19 4.45 1.00 13.07
C VAL A 19 4.29 1.11 11.56
N ASN A 20 4.32 -0.02 10.85
CA ASN A 20 4.03 -0.04 9.42
C ASN A 20 2.53 0.13 9.20
N VAL A 21 2.16 1.15 8.44
CA VAL A 21 0.79 1.41 8.00
C VAL A 21 0.74 1.14 6.50
N VAL A 22 0.42 -0.10 6.15
CA VAL A 22 0.35 -0.61 4.77
C VAL A 22 -0.88 -1.52 4.62
N ASP A 23 -1.30 -1.76 3.40
CA ASP A 23 -2.33 -2.78 3.10
C ASP A 23 -1.84 -4.20 3.47
N ASP A 24 -2.67 -5.22 3.23
CA ASP A 24 -2.38 -6.61 3.61
C ASP A 24 -1.56 -7.39 2.57
N GLU A 25 -1.32 -6.81 1.39
CA GLU A 25 -0.74 -7.52 0.24
C GLU A 25 0.57 -6.87 -0.24
N PRO A 26 1.71 -7.18 0.41
CA PRO A 26 3.01 -6.88 -0.18
C PRO A 26 3.12 -7.53 -1.57
N ALA A 27 3.36 -6.72 -2.59
CA ALA A 27 3.39 -7.19 -3.98
C ALA A 27 4.62 -6.70 -4.74
N PRO A 28 5.21 -7.53 -5.61
CA PRO A 28 6.28 -7.12 -6.50
C PRO A 28 5.75 -6.17 -7.59
N ALA A 29 6.60 -5.25 -8.08
CA ALA A 29 6.23 -4.27 -9.10
C ALA A 29 5.64 -4.91 -10.37
N ARG A 30 6.16 -6.06 -10.80
CA ARG A 30 5.65 -6.80 -11.96
C ARG A 30 4.16 -7.18 -11.85
N ASP A 31 3.61 -7.27 -10.64
CA ASP A 31 2.21 -7.63 -10.40
C ASP A 31 1.31 -6.39 -10.36
N TRP A 32 1.74 -5.33 -9.65
CA TRP A 32 0.88 -4.15 -9.41
C TRP A 32 1.04 -3.03 -10.44
N LEU A 33 2.22 -2.89 -11.05
CA LEU A 33 2.53 -1.79 -11.97
C LEU A 33 1.71 -1.84 -13.27
N PRO A 34 1.43 -3.02 -13.89
CA PRO A 34 0.53 -3.10 -15.03
C PRO A 34 -0.91 -2.70 -14.69
N ALA A 35 -1.39 -3.04 -13.49
CA ALA A 35 -2.72 -2.66 -13.03
C ALA A 35 -2.83 -1.14 -12.82
N LEU A 36 -1.79 -0.52 -12.25
CA LEU A 36 -1.72 0.94 -12.14
C LEU A 36 -1.70 1.62 -13.52
N ALA A 37 -0.88 1.12 -14.46
CA ALA A 37 -0.80 1.67 -15.81
C ALA A 37 -2.18 1.62 -16.52
N ALA A 38 -2.88 0.49 -16.41
CA ALA A 38 -4.23 0.35 -16.95
C ALA A 38 -5.23 1.33 -16.31
N ALA A 39 -5.19 1.51 -14.99
CA ALA A 39 -6.06 2.46 -14.28
C ALA A 39 -5.80 3.92 -14.71
N LEU A 40 -4.57 4.24 -15.07
CA LEU A 40 -4.17 5.57 -15.56
C LEU A 40 -4.34 5.75 -17.07
N GLY A 41 -4.74 4.71 -17.82
CA GLY A 41 -4.78 4.75 -19.28
C GLY A 41 -3.40 4.90 -19.93
N ALA A 42 -2.34 4.51 -19.23
CA ALA A 42 -0.96 4.55 -19.70
C ALA A 42 -0.57 3.22 -20.37
N PRO A 43 0.45 3.22 -21.27
CA PRO A 43 1.00 1.98 -21.81
C PRO A 43 1.52 1.05 -20.71
N ALA A 44 1.40 -0.26 -20.95
CA ALA A 44 1.96 -1.25 -20.03
C ALA A 44 3.49 -1.07 -19.92
N PRO A 45 4.06 -1.15 -18.70
CA PRO A 45 5.50 -1.01 -18.51
C PRO A 45 6.26 -2.19 -19.12
N VAL A 46 7.48 -1.94 -19.60
CA VAL A 46 8.40 -3.00 -20.02
C VAL A 46 8.84 -3.80 -18.79
N ALA A 47 8.70 -5.12 -18.84
CA ALA A 47 9.15 -5.99 -17.76
C ALA A 47 10.68 -5.99 -17.67
N THR A 48 11.21 -5.70 -16.49
CA THR A 48 12.64 -5.79 -16.16
C THR A 48 12.87 -6.81 -15.04
N THR A 49 14.08 -7.34 -14.96
CA THR A 49 14.50 -8.25 -13.89
C THR A 49 15.31 -7.49 -12.84
N GLY A 50 15.23 -7.97 -11.60
CA GLY A 50 15.94 -7.39 -10.47
C GLY A 50 14.99 -6.79 -9.46
N ARG A 51 15.54 -6.49 -8.29
CA ARG A 51 14.87 -5.71 -7.25
C ARG A 51 15.93 -4.98 -6.46
N GLU A 52 15.59 -3.82 -5.95
CA GLU A 52 16.47 -3.14 -5.02
C GLU A 52 16.36 -3.75 -3.61
N GLY A 53 17.41 -3.61 -2.81
CA GLY A 53 17.45 -4.17 -1.47
C GLY A 53 16.33 -3.67 -0.55
N TRP A 54 15.74 -2.51 -0.85
CA TRP A 54 14.63 -1.89 -0.11
C TRP A 54 13.23 -2.35 -0.57
N GLU A 55 13.11 -3.06 -1.69
CA GLU A 55 11.84 -3.59 -2.21
C GLU A 55 11.44 -4.90 -1.51
N ARG A 56 11.28 -4.84 -0.18
CA ARG A 56 11.06 -6.03 0.66
C ARG A 56 9.61 -6.23 1.10
N GLY A 57 8.73 -5.28 0.81
CA GLY A 57 7.39 -5.24 1.40
C GLY A 57 7.43 -4.86 2.89
N ALA A 58 6.26 -4.77 3.50
CA ALA A 58 6.10 -4.45 4.92
C ALA A 58 4.94 -5.25 5.53
N ASP A 59 5.05 -5.57 6.82
CA ASP A 59 4.01 -6.26 7.60
C ASP A 59 3.28 -5.27 8.51
N ASN A 60 1.94 -5.27 8.44
CA ASN A 60 1.06 -4.40 9.22
C ASN A 60 0.49 -5.07 10.50
N THR A 61 0.96 -6.26 10.88
CA THR A 61 0.46 -7.03 12.03
C THR A 61 0.43 -6.20 13.31
N LEU A 62 1.43 -5.35 13.54
CA LEU A 62 1.45 -4.46 14.71
C LEU A 62 0.33 -3.40 14.65
N ALA A 63 0.14 -2.74 13.50
CA ALA A 63 -0.95 -1.76 13.33
C ALA A 63 -2.33 -2.42 13.56
N ARG A 64 -2.51 -3.63 13.04
CA ARG A 64 -3.73 -4.45 13.25
C ARG A 64 -3.97 -4.75 14.72
N ARG A 65 -2.93 -5.15 15.46
CA ARG A 65 -3.01 -5.41 16.92
C ARG A 65 -3.32 -4.14 17.71
N LEU A 66 -2.90 -2.98 17.23
CA LEU A 66 -3.21 -1.66 17.80
C LEU A 66 -4.59 -1.13 17.39
N GLY A 67 -5.41 -1.94 16.73
CA GLY A 67 -6.80 -1.64 16.40
C GLY A 67 -7.01 -0.95 15.05
N TRP A 68 -5.96 -0.65 14.29
CA TRP A 68 -6.10 -0.08 12.95
C TRP A 68 -6.58 -1.13 11.95
N ARG A 69 -7.50 -0.71 11.07
CA ARG A 69 -7.98 -1.51 9.94
C ARG A 69 -8.09 -0.59 8.72
N PRO A 70 -7.45 -0.92 7.59
CA PRO A 70 -7.61 -0.17 6.35
C PRO A 70 -8.98 -0.47 5.73
N ASP A 71 -9.58 0.56 5.13
CA ASP A 71 -10.75 0.43 4.25
C ASP A 71 -10.34 -0.22 2.91
N HIS A 72 -9.08 -0.04 2.49
CA HIS A 72 -8.51 -0.67 1.31
C HIS A 72 -7.41 -1.67 1.72
N PRO A 73 -7.78 -2.91 2.09
CA PRO A 73 -6.83 -3.92 2.56
C PRO A 73 -5.95 -4.51 1.44
N THR A 74 -6.19 -4.14 0.18
CA THR A 74 -5.47 -4.68 -0.98
C THR A 74 -5.28 -3.64 -2.06
N TRP A 75 -4.07 -3.61 -2.65
CA TRP A 75 -3.75 -2.76 -3.80
C TRP A 75 -4.60 -3.05 -5.04
N ARG A 76 -5.13 -4.28 -5.17
CA ARG A 76 -5.84 -4.77 -6.36
C ARG A 76 -7.07 -3.95 -6.72
N THR A 77 -7.72 -3.38 -5.71
CA THR A 77 -8.92 -2.56 -5.89
C THR A 77 -8.64 -1.06 -5.75
N GLY A 78 -7.52 -0.67 -5.13
CA GLY A 78 -7.20 0.71 -4.81
C GLY A 78 -7.00 1.60 -6.02
N PHE A 79 -6.34 1.10 -7.08
CA PHE A 79 -6.04 1.89 -8.27
C PHE A 79 -7.29 2.32 -9.06
N HIS A 80 -8.37 1.55 -9.02
CA HIS A 80 -9.62 1.90 -9.70
C HIS A 80 -10.34 3.11 -9.07
N HIS A 81 -10.05 3.42 -7.80
CA HIS A 81 -10.58 4.62 -7.13
C HIS A 81 -9.70 5.84 -7.33
N GLN A 82 -8.54 5.69 -7.99
CA GLN A 82 -7.59 6.77 -8.22
C GLN A 82 -8.07 7.59 -9.41
N ARG A 83 -8.97 8.56 -9.15
CA ARG A 83 -9.53 9.45 -10.17
C ARG A 83 -8.43 10.33 -10.76
N GLN A 84 -8.38 10.38 -12.09
CA GLN A 84 -7.69 11.42 -12.85
C GLN A 84 -8.41 12.75 -12.56
N THR A 85 -7.80 13.61 -11.76
CA THR A 85 -8.14 15.03 -11.67
C THR A 85 -7.17 15.83 -12.49
#